data_AF-A0A6N6KYC1-F1
#
_entry.id   AF-A0A6N6KYC1-F1
#
_cell.length_a   1.000
_cell.length_b   1.000
_cell.length_c   1.000
_cell.angle_alpha   90.00
_cell.angle_beta   90.00
_cell.angle_gamma   90.00
#
_symmetry.space_group_name_H-M   'P 1'
#
loop_
_entity.id
_entity.type
_entity.pdbx_description
1 polymer ?
#
loop_
_entity_poly.entity_id
_entity_poly.type
_entity_poly.pdbx_seq_one_letter_code
_entity_poly.pdbx_strand_id
1 'polypeptide(L)'
;MKAISKHLIVLLAVGLAGCTALGTPVPTATLQPTPTEDQLVLAEDTLVTFFELLNEGDYEIAIQLQGGPPEFIEELQIFNPDVDPMNFAGLFKSSCETQFLCLKVKRVVSGEQVSEDEFRFVVEFEGEDGETFFYGPCCGADPTEEPPFSEFEYTVVRINGRLRVLRGPIYVP
;
A
#
# COMPACT_ATOMS: atom_id res chain seq x y z
N MET A 1 -56.31 -23.26 -47.25
CA MET A 1 -55.62 -22.51 -48.32
C MET A 1 -54.27 -23.17 -48.58
N LYS A 2 -53.91 -23.29 -49.87
CA LYS A 2 -52.64 -23.73 -50.51
C LYS A 2 -51.37 -23.47 -49.63
N ALA A 3 -50.26 -24.21 -49.67
CA ALA A 3 -49.66 -25.00 -50.75
C ALA A 3 -48.36 -25.73 -50.27
N ILE A 4 -47.99 -26.84 -50.95
CA ILE A 4 -46.66 -27.13 -51.57
C ILE A 4 -45.42 -27.15 -50.62
N SER A 5 -44.44 -28.06 -50.66
CA SER A 5 -44.13 -29.28 -51.40
C SER A 5 -42.68 -29.67 -51.05
N LYS A 6 -42.42 -30.98 -50.97
CA LYS A 6 -41.21 -31.71 -51.41
C LYS A 6 -39.86 -31.64 -50.65
N HIS A 7 -39.36 -32.87 -50.48
CA HIS A 7 -37.96 -33.35 -50.44
C HIS A 7 -37.32 -33.65 -49.08
N LEU A 8 -37.68 -34.85 -48.61
CA LEU A 8 -36.78 -35.94 -48.21
C LEU A 8 -35.33 -35.78 -48.73
N ILE A 9 -34.35 -35.77 -47.82
CA ILE A 9 -33.08 -36.52 -47.87
C ILE A 9 -32.67 -36.76 -46.41
N VAL A 10 -32.61 -38.02 -46.04
CA VAL A 10 -32.02 -38.52 -44.79
C VAL A 10 -30.55 -38.77 -45.08
N LEU A 11 -29.65 -38.11 -44.36
CA LEU A 11 -28.23 -38.47 -44.30
C LEU A 11 -27.87 -38.72 -42.83
N LEU A 12 -27.86 -40.00 -42.49
CA LEU A 12 -27.19 -40.57 -41.32
C LEU A 12 -25.68 -40.34 -41.50
N ALA A 13 -25.05 -39.63 -40.58
CA ALA A 13 -23.60 -39.64 -40.42
C ALA A 13 -23.26 -40.11 -39.01
N VAL A 14 -22.76 -41.34 -38.94
CA VAL A 14 -22.11 -41.94 -37.77
C VAL A 14 -20.75 -41.23 -37.61
N GLY A 15 -20.60 -40.47 -36.53
CA GLY A 15 -19.35 -39.80 -36.16
C GLY A 15 -18.82 -40.36 -34.84
N LEU A 16 -17.57 -40.82 -34.86
CA LEU A 16 -16.91 -41.58 -33.80
C LEU A 16 -16.79 -40.81 -32.49
N ALA A 17 -16.96 -41.54 -31.38
CA ALA A 17 -16.58 -41.11 -30.04
C ALA A 17 -15.05 -40.94 -29.96
N GLY A 18 -14.59 -39.68 -29.94
CA GLY A 18 -13.23 -39.33 -29.55
C GLY A 18 -13.19 -39.00 -28.06
N CYS A 19 -12.53 -39.84 -27.26
CA CYS A 19 -12.12 -39.49 -25.90
C CYS A 19 -11.12 -38.34 -25.98
N THR A 20 -11.57 -37.12 -25.74
CA THR A 20 -10.67 -36.00 -25.44
C THR A 20 -10.35 -36.07 -23.95
N ALA A 21 -9.09 -36.36 -23.63
CA ALA A 21 -8.58 -36.20 -22.28
C ALA A 21 -8.77 -34.73 -21.88
N LEU A 22 -9.55 -34.49 -20.82
CA LEU A 22 -9.65 -33.20 -20.16
C LEU A 22 -8.28 -32.89 -19.58
N GLY A 23 -7.48 -32.13 -20.32
CA GLY A 23 -6.29 -31.50 -19.80
C GLY A 23 -6.71 -30.58 -18.66
N THR A 24 -6.27 -30.88 -17.45
CA THR A 24 -6.36 -29.96 -16.33
C THR A 24 -5.66 -28.65 -16.72
N PRO A 25 -6.29 -27.48 -16.55
CA PRO A 25 -5.59 -26.21 -16.72
C PRO A 25 -4.45 -26.19 -15.68
N VAL A 26 -3.22 -26.18 -16.19
CA VAL A 26 -2.03 -25.93 -15.36
C VAL A 26 -2.20 -24.52 -14.78
N PRO A 27 -2.07 -24.32 -13.46
CA PRO A 27 -2.07 -22.99 -12.88
C PRO A 27 -0.92 -22.22 -13.53
N THR A 28 -1.25 -21.19 -14.32
CA THR A 28 -0.27 -20.21 -14.77
C THR A 28 0.24 -19.52 -13.51
N ALA A 29 1.40 -19.94 -13.02
CA ALA A 29 2.14 -19.18 -12.04
C ALA A 29 2.38 -17.81 -12.65
N THR A 30 1.69 -16.79 -12.14
CA THR A 30 1.95 -15.39 -12.44
C THR A 30 3.40 -15.14 -12.05
N LEU A 31 4.26 -14.97 -13.05
CA LEU A 31 5.65 -14.55 -12.84
C LEU A 31 5.57 -13.19 -12.15
N GLN A 32 5.85 -13.15 -10.84
CA GLN A 32 6.12 -11.87 -10.19
C GLN A 32 7.33 -11.27 -10.91
N PRO A 33 7.23 -10.02 -11.41
CA PRO A 33 8.37 -9.35 -12.02
C PRO A 33 9.47 -9.29 -10.97
N THR A 34 10.66 -9.77 -11.33
CA THR A 34 11.83 -9.55 -10.49
C THR A 34 12.04 -8.05 -10.38
N PRO A 35 12.19 -7.49 -9.17
CA PRO A 35 12.48 -6.08 -9.02
C PRO A 35 13.66 -5.69 -9.88
N THR A 36 13.49 -4.63 -10.66
CA THR A 36 14.68 -3.89 -11.09
C THR A 36 15.18 -3.17 -9.85
N GLU A 37 16.44 -3.39 -9.47
CA GLU A 37 17.08 -2.76 -8.30
C GLU A 37 16.77 -1.26 -8.22
N ASP A 38 16.77 -0.59 -9.38
CA ASP A 38 16.45 0.82 -9.54
C ASP A 38 15.04 1.20 -9.04
N GLN A 39 14.02 0.35 -9.25
CA GLN A 39 12.65 0.61 -8.80
C GLN A 39 12.50 0.51 -7.29
N LEU A 40 13.15 -0.47 -6.67
CA LEU A 40 13.13 -0.64 -5.22
C LEU A 40 13.82 0.54 -4.53
N VAL A 41 14.98 0.96 -5.04
CA VAL A 41 15.71 2.15 -4.55
C VAL A 41 14.87 3.42 -4.66
N LEU A 42 14.18 3.64 -5.78
CA LEU A 42 13.30 4.81 -5.95
C LEU A 42 12.10 4.80 -4.98
N ALA A 43 11.54 3.61 -4.71
CA ALA A 43 10.45 3.47 -3.74
C ALA A 43 10.92 3.72 -2.31
N GLU A 44 12.12 3.25 -1.98
CA GLU A 44 12.77 3.52 -0.69
C GLU A 44 13.03 5.02 -0.50
N ASP A 45 13.63 5.68 -1.48
CA ASP A 45 13.90 7.12 -1.46
C ASP A 45 12.61 7.94 -1.31
N THR A 46 11.53 7.52 -1.97
CA THR A 46 10.21 8.14 -1.83
C THR A 46 9.68 8.05 -0.39
N LEU A 47 9.83 6.88 0.24
CA LEU A 47 9.41 6.67 1.63
C LEU A 47 10.23 7.53 2.60
N VAL A 48 11.56 7.50 2.48
CA VAL A 48 12.47 8.27 3.33
C VAL A 48 12.19 9.77 3.18
N THR A 49 12.07 10.24 1.94
CA THR A 49 11.78 11.66 1.64
C THR A 49 10.44 12.11 2.23
N PHE A 50 9.40 11.27 2.16
CA PHE A 50 8.10 11.61 2.75
C PHE A 50 8.21 11.88 4.25
N PHE A 51 8.92 11.02 4.99
CA PHE A 51 9.11 11.18 6.43
C PHE A 51 10.05 12.33 6.79
N GLU A 52 11.09 12.58 5.99
CA GLU A 52 11.95 13.75 6.16
C GLU A 52 11.14 15.05 6.04
N LEU A 53 10.33 15.19 4.99
CA LEU A 53 9.50 16.37 4.77
C LEU A 53 8.48 16.59 5.91
N LEU A 54 7.87 15.51 6.41
CA LEU A 54 6.95 15.60 7.55
C LEU A 54 7.66 16.06 8.83
N ASN A 55 8.87 15.57 9.07
CA ASN A 55 9.67 15.96 10.22
C ASN A 55 10.15 17.42 10.13
N GLU A 56 10.52 17.88 8.93
CA GLU A 56 10.97 19.26 8.67
C GLU A 56 9.83 20.28 8.63
N GLY A 57 8.58 19.81 8.59
CA GLY A 57 7.38 20.66 8.54
C GLY A 57 6.99 21.11 7.13
N ASP A 58 7.57 20.51 6.09
CA ASP A 58 7.31 20.78 4.68
C ASP A 58 6.05 20.04 4.19
N TYR A 59 4.93 20.27 4.87
CA TYR A 59 3.67 19.53 4.67
C TYR A 59 3.11 19.69 3.26
N GLU A 60 3.25 20.86 2.64
CA GLU A 60 2.80 21.12 1.27
C GLU A 60 3.47 20.20 0.24
N ILE A 61 4.72 19.82 0.48
CA ILE A 61 5.48 18.91 -0.38
C ILE A 61 5.17 17.46 0.03
N ALA A 62 5.14 17.16 1.33
CA ALA A 62 4.86 15.82 1.84
C ALA A 62 3.53 15.25 1.31
N ILE A 63 2.47 16.05 1.26
CA ILE A 63 1.16 15.60 0.74
C ILE A 63 1.19 15.18 -0.74
N GLN A 64 2.20 15.59 -1.51
CA GLN A 64 2.36 15.14 -2.90
C GLN A 64 2.88 13.70 -2.98
N LEU A 65 3.57 13.23 -1.94
CA LEU A 65 4.07 11.87 -1.79
C LEU A 65 3.10 10.96 -1.04
N GLN A 66 2.06 11.52 -0.41
CA GLN A 66 1.00 10.74 0.19
C GLN A 66 0.08 10.13 -0.88
N GLY A 67 -0.15 8.83 -0.78
CA GLY A 67 -1.02 8.02 -1.64
C GLY A 67 -2.06 7.23 -0.86
N GLY A 68 -2.13 7.43 0.46
CA GLY A 68 -3.11 6.79 1.32
C GLY A 68 -4.56 6.94 0.83
N PRO A 69 -5.43 6.01 1.24
CA PRO A 69 -6.83 6.04 0.84
C PRO A 69 -7.49 7.34 1.32
N PRO A 70 -8.59 7.78 0.68
CA PRO A 70 -9.38 8.91 1.16
C PRO A 70 -9.72 8.81 2.66
N GLU A 71 -9.91 7.59 3.16
CA GLU A 71 -10.13 7.25 4.57
C GLU A 71 -9.05 7.81 5.51
N PHE A 72 -7.78 7.84 5.09
CA PHE A 72 -6.71 8.41 5.91
C PHE A 72 -6.89 9.93 6.11
N ILE A 73 -7.35 10.64 5.09
CA ILE A 73 -7.67 12.06 5.21
C ILE A 73 -8.88 12.27 6.14
N GLU A 74 -9.87 11.39 6.08
CA GLU A 74 -11.03 11.40 6.99
C GLU A 74 -10.58 11.19 8.46
N GLU A 75 -9.63 10.28 8.70
CA GLU A 75 -9.04 10.08 10.04
C GLU A 75 -8.38 11.36 10.57
N LEU A 76 -7.57 12.06 9.74
CA LEU A 76 -6.94 13.31 10.16
C LEU A 76 -7.98 14.38 10.53
N GLN A 77 -9.12 14.43 9.82
CA GLN A 77 -10.20 15.36 10.09
C GLN A 77 -10.95 15.06 11.39
N ILE A 78 -11.11 13.78 11.75
CA ILE A 78 -11.76 13.39 13.02
C ILE A 78 -11.02 13.99 14.21
N PHE A 79 -9.69 13.96 14.18
CA PHE A 79 -8.85 14.52 15.25
C PHE A 79 -8.68 16.04 15.17
N ASN A 80 -8.94 16.63 14.00
CA ASN A 80 -8.69 18.04 13.73
C ASN A 80 -9.93 18.74 13.12
N PRO A 81 -11.08 18.75 13.83
CA PRO A 81 -12.36 19.20 13.28
C PRO A 81 -12.42 20.70 12.96
N ASP A 82 -11.51 21.48 13.54
CA ASP A 82 -11.42 22.93 13.33
C ASP A 82 -10.54 23.30 12.11
N VAL A 83 -9.85 22.32 11.51
CA VAL A 83 -9.03 22.53 10.31
C VAL A 83 -9.90 22.31 9.07
N ASP A 84 -9.79 23.19 8.07
CA ASP A 84 -10.50 23.06 6.80
C ASP A 84 -10.20 21.67 6.18
N PRO A 85 -11.23 20.85 5.86
CA PRO A 85 -11.04 19.52 5.30
C PRO A 85 -10.29 19.50 3.97
N MET A 86 -10.25 20.61 3.25
CA MET A 86 -9.51 20.77 1.99
C MET A 86 -8.07 21.27 2.21
N ASN A 87 -7.72 21.70 3.43
CA ASN A 87 -6.37 22.11 3.80
C ASN A 87 -5.56 20.89 4.27
N PHE A 88 -5.18 20.02 3.34
CA PHE A 88 -4.44 18.80 3.66
C PHE A 88 -3.10 19.06 4.36
N ALA A 89 -2.37 20.11 3.96
CA ALA A 89 -1.14 20.51 4.62
C ALA A 89 -1.41 20.90 6.08
N GLY A 90 -2.47 21.68 6.33
CA GLY A 90 -2.91 22.03 7.68
C GLY A 90 -3.34 20.82 8.53
N LEU A 91 -4.02 19.84 7.92
CA LEU A 91 -4.41 18.61 8.59
C LEU A 91 -3.18 17.81 9.03
N PHE A 92 -2.22 17.60 8.13
CA PHE A 92 -0.95 16.93 8.44
C PHE A 92 -0.16 17.68 9.50
N LYS A 93 -0.06 19.00 9.40
CA LYS A 93 0.58 19.83 10.41
C LYS A 93 -0.03 19.60 11.79
N SER A 94 -1.34 19.81 11.90
CA SER A 94 -2.05 19.70 13.17
C SER A 94 -1.89 18.29 13.75
N SER A 95 -2.02 17.27 12.89
CA SER A 95 -1.82 15.87 13.25
C SER A 95 -0.40 15.56 13.74
N CYS A 96 0.65 16.03 13.06
CA CYS A 96 2.04 15.88 13.51
C CYS A 96 2.32 16.59 14.84
N GLU A 97 1.63 17.69 15.12
CA GLU A 97 1.82 18.47 16.35
C GLU A 97 1.08 17.86 17.55
N THR A 98 0.11 16.97 17.34
CA THR A 98 -0.84 16.59 18.40
C THR A 98 -1.23 15.11 18.49
N GLN A 99 -1.20 14.32 17.42
CA GLN A 99 -1.64 12.91 17.43
C GLN A 99 -0.65 11.92 16.79
N PHE A 100 0.29 12.39 15.99
CA PHE A 100 1.16 11.54 15.18
C PHE A 100 2.63 11.88 15.39
N LEU A 101 3.48 10.84 15.40
CA LEU A 101 4.93 10.97 15.47
C LEU A 101 5.50 11.08 14.06
N CYS A 102 5.77 12.30 13.63
CA CYS A 102 6.38 12.62 12.34
C CYS A 102 7.91 12.53 12.45
N LEU A 103 8.41 11.33 12.72
CA LEU A 103 9.83 11.01 12.93
C LEU A 103 10.58 10.82 11.62
N LYS A 104 11.90 11.03 11.66
CA LYS A 104 12.80 10.68 10.55
C LYS A 104 13.01 9.18 10.47
N VAL A 105 13.11 8.64 9.26
CA VAL A 105 13.55 7.26 9.07
C VAL A 105 15.03 7.17 9.44
N LYS A 106 15.35 6.35 10.45
CA LYS A 106 16.73 6.08 10.85
C LYS A 106 17.40 5.12 9.87
N ARG A 107 16.67 4.06 9.50
CA ARG A 107 17.08 3.10 8.47
C ARG A 107 15.91 2.29 7.94
N VAL A 108 16.11 1.76 6.73
CA VAL A 108 15.26 0.74 6.13
C VAL A 108 15.90 -0.62 6.44
N VAL A 109 15.17 -1.46 7.18
CA VAL A 109 15.62 -2.78 7.65
C VAL A 109 15.51 -3.82 6.53
N SER A 110 14.43 -3.76 5.77
CA SER A 110 14.20 -4.61 4.61
C SER A 110 13.27 -3.91 3.62
N GLY A 111 13.40 -4.30 2.36
CA GLY A 111 12.55 -3.84 1.27
C GLY A 111 12.29 -4.98 0.28
N GLU A 112 11.06 -5.08 -0.20
CA GLU A 112 10.70 -6.02 -1.25
C GLU A 112 9.74 -5.38 -2.26
N GLN A 113 9.83 -5.82 -3.51
CA GLN A 113 8.83 -5.51 -4.52
C GLN A 113 7.79 -6.63 -4.55
N VAL A 114 6.56 -6.30 -4.17
CA VAL A 114 5.43 -7.23 -4.08
C VAL A 114 4.78 -7.43 -5.44
N SER A 115 4.70 -6.35 -6.22
CA SER A 115 4.21 -6.34 -7.61
C SER A 115 4.91 -5.24 -8.43
N GLU A 116 4.61 -5.11 -9.72
CA GLU A 116 5.16 -4.03 -10.57
C GLU A 116 4.97 -2.63 -9.96
N ASP A 117 3.88 -2.43 -9.22
CA ASP A 117 3.45 -1.14 -8.68
C ASP A 117 3.39 -1.11 -7.14
N GLU A 118 3.81 -2.15 -6.43
CA GLU A 118 3.74 -2.21 -4.96
C GLU A 118 5.07 -2.65 -4.35
N PHE A 119 5.53 -1.89 -3.36
CA PHE A 119 6.77 -2.10 -2.62
C PHE A 119 6.46 -2.07 -1.13
N ARG A 120 7.07 -2.97 -0.37
CA ARG A 120 6.94 -3.02 1.09
C ARG A 120 8.28 -2.84 1.75
N PHE A 121 8.29 -2.09 2.83
CA PHE A 121 9.47 -1.76 3.60
C PHE A 121 9.20 -1.99 5.07
N VAL A 122 10.22 -2.50 5.78
CA VAL A 122 10.29 -2.44 7.23
C VAL A 122 11.27 -1.35 7.59
N VAL A 123 10.85 -0.38 8.40
CA VAL A 123 11.67 0.77 8.79
C VAL A 123 11.81 0.88 10.30
N GLU A 124 12.93 1.46 10.73
CA GLU A 124 13.12 1.98 12.08
C GLU A 124 13.17 3.50 12.01
N PHE A 125 12.53 4.15 12.98
CA PHE A 125 12.55 5.61 13.10
C PHE A 125 13.62 6.08 14.09
N GLU A 126 14.04 7.33 13.92
CA GLU A 126 14.91 8.03 14.85
C GLU A 126 14.06 8.65 15.96
N GLY A 127 14.41 8.38 17.22
CA GLY A 127 13.84 9.04 18.40
C GLY A 127 14.45 10.43 18.62
N GLU A 128 13.94 11.17 19.59
CA GLU A 128 14.39 12.55 19.87
C GLU A 128 15.89 12.65 20.24
N ASP A 129 16.47 11.57 20.75
CA ASP A 129 17.88 11.47 21.13
C ASP A 129 18.80 10.99 19.99
N GLY A 130 18.26 10.76 18.80
CA GLY A 130 18.98 10.17 17.67
C GLY A 130 19.07 8.64 17.73
N GLU A 131 18.58 8.00 18.80
CA GLU A 131 18.56 6.54 18.93
C GLU A 131 17.35 5.93 18.19
N THR A 132 17.27 4.61 18.13
CA THR A 132 16.11 3.96 17.53
C THR A 132 14.86 4.21 18.37
N PHE A 133 13.78 4.67 17.74
CA PHE A 133 12.48 4.83 18.39
C PHE A 133 11.85 3.48 18.70
N PHE A 134 11.32 3.35 19.91
CA PHE A 134 10.54 2.19 20.35
C PHE A 134 9.13 2.62 20.69
N TYR A 135 8.15 2.01 20.04
CA TYR A 135 6.76 2.15 20.42
C TYR A 135 6.48 1.28 21.64
N GLY A 136 6.14 1.93 22.75
CA GLY A 136 5.85 1.25 24.01
C GLY A 136 4.43 0.71 24.11
N PRO A 137 4.10 0.03 25.23
CA PRO A 137 2.74 -0.40 25.53
C PRO A 137 1.80 0.80 25.57
N CYS A 138 0.60 0.66 25.00
CA CYS A 138 -0.41 1.71 25.09
C CYS A 138 -1.28 1.55 26.34
N CYS A 139 -1.90 2.64 26.80
CA CYS A 139 -2.99 2.60 27.79
C CYS A 139 -2.65 1.94 29.15
N GLY A 140 -1.36 1.91 29.54
CA GLY A 140 -0.92 1.32 30.81
C GLY A 140 -0.81 -0.20 30.81
N ALA A 141 -0.76 -0.83 29.63
CA ALA A 141 -0.47 -2.26 29.50
C ALA A 141 0.92 -2.60 30.07
N ASP A 142 1.07 -3.84 30.56
CA ASP A 142 2.32 -4.33 31.11
C ASP A 142 3.33 -4.59 29.98
N PRO A 143 4.56 -4.05 30.04
CA PRO A 143 5.58 -4.23 28.99
C PRO A 143 6.07 -5.68 28.85
N THR A 144 5.75 -6.55 29.78
CA THR A 144 6.01 -8.00 29.67
C THR A 144 4.93 -8.72 28.87
N GLU A 145 3.72 -8.18 28.83
CA GLU A 145 2.60 -8.71 28.03
C GLU A 145 2.58 -8.09 26.63
N GLU A 146 2.91 -6.80 26.51
CA GLU A 146 3.03 -6.07 25.26
C GLU A 146 4.44 -5.45 25.14
N PRO A 147 5.44 -6.22 24.68
CA PRO A 147 6.80 -5.73 24.57
C PRO A 147 6.90 -4.59 23.55
N PRO A 148 7.80 -3.61 23.77
CA PRO A 148 8.01 -2.54 22.83
C PRO A 148 8.57 -3.06 21.50
N PHE A 149 8.23 -2.39 20.41
CA PHE A 149 8.71 -2.71 19.06
C PHE A 149 9.23 -1.45 18.35
N SER A 150 10.20 -1.63 17.45
CA SER A 150 10.87 -0.54 16.73
C SER A 150 10.76 -0.64 15.21
N GLU A 151 10.20 -1.74 14.70
CA GLU A 151 10.06 -2.01 13.28
C GLU A 151 8.64 -1.74 12.82
N PHE A 152 8.50 -0.93 11.76
CA PHE A 152 7.21 -0.50 11.23
C PHE A 152 7.12 -0.82 9.75
N GLU A 153 6.01 -1.43 9.34
CA GLU A 153 5.75 -1.75 7.94
C GLU A 153 5.11 -0.58 7.20
N TYR A 154 5.67 -0.28 6.03
CA TYR A 154 5.17 0.73 5.10
C TYR A 154 5.05 0.17 3.69
N THR A 155 4.01 0.63 3.00
CA THR A 155 3.78 0.32 1.59
C THR A 155 3.96 1.57 0.76
N VAL A 156 4.77 1.46 -0.29
CA VAL A 156 4.88 2.47 -1.36
C VAL A 156 4.24 1.88 -2.61
N VAL A 157 3.36 2.63 -3.26
CA VAL A 157 2.70 2.21 -4.48
C VAL A 157 2.90 3.20 -5.61
N ARG A 158 2.88 2.70 -6.85
CA ARG A 158 2.85 3.54 -8.04
C ARG A 158 1.39 3.85 -8.40
N ILE A 159 1.02 5.13 -8.27
CA ILE A 159 -0.30 5.64 -8.67
C ILE A 159 -0.09 6.67 -9.77
N ASN A 160 -0.66 6.42 -10.96
CA ASN A 160 -0.52 7.29 -12.14
C ASN A 160 0.95 7.60 -12.48
N GLY A 161 1.80 6.57 -12.40
CA GLY A 161 3.23 6.67 -12.70
C GLY A 161 4.10 7.24 -11.58
N ARG A 162 3.51 7.73 -10.47
CA ARG A 162 4.23 8.32 -9.34
C ARG A 162 4.23 7.38 -8.14
N LEU A 163 5.39 7.23 -7.49
CA LEU A 163 5.49 6.51 -6.23
C LEU A 163 4.89 7.36 -5.11
N ARG A 164 4.14 6.71 -4.23
CA ARG A 164 3.45 7.34 -3.10
C ARG A 164 3.41 6.39 -1.91
N VAL A 165 3.60 6.92 -0.71
CA VAL A 165 3.46 6.17 0.54
C VAL A 165 1.97 5.96 0.82
N LEU A 166 1.52 4.79 1.27
CA LEU A 166 0.09 4.55 1.55
C LEU A 166 -0.32 4.88 2.98
N ARG A 167 0.60 4.77 3.94
CA ARG A 167 0.30 4.92 5.36
C ARG A 167 0.93 6.20 5.89
N GLY A 168 0.20 6.91 6.75
CA GLY A 168 0.72 8.06 7.47
C GLY A 168 1.72 7.69 8.59
N PRO A 169 2.13 8.70 9.37
CA PRO A 169 3.04 8.50 10.49
C PRO A 169 2.43 7.66 11.62
N ILE A 170 3.24 7.33 12.61
CA ILE A 170 2.82 6.51 13.75
C ILE A 170 1.84 7.31 14.60
N TYR A 171 0.63 6.79 14.79
CA TYR A 171 -0.37 7.37 15.69
C TYR A 171 -0.01 7.11 17.16
N VAL A 172 -0.23 8.10 18.02
CA VAL A 172 -0.13 7.99 19.48
C VAL A 172 -1.49 8.39 20.10
N PRO A 173 -2.18 7.45 20.78
CA PRO A 173 -3.48 7.69 21.40
C PRO A 173 -3.46 8.55 22.67
#